data_AF-C3ZVD4-F1
#
_entry.id   AF-C3ZVD4-F1
#
_cell.length_a   1.000
_cell.length_b   1.000
_cell.length_c   1.000
_cell.angle_alpha   90.00
_cell.angle_beta   90.00
_cell.angle_gamma   90.00
#
_symmetry.space_group_name_H-M   'P 1'
#
loop_
_entity.id
_entity.type
_entity.pdbx_description
1 polymer ?
#
loop_
_entity_poly.entity_id
_entity_poly.type
_entity_poly.pdbx_seq_one_letter_code
_entity_poly.pdbx_strand_id
1 'polypeptide(L)'
;MEELVNLFNVGHRKANGRKVCKGVCKSKDNRTAPEIPGGGNLALSETDRVTLQELVDYRLHPEAVKRQRKTMNTNRAEAFHNRVLKAVPKSMTFKRNYAGRVHVAGLAHSLGSAAAINFVNEYQGASHPHGSPGLAALEAIDEEEAYQRKRKQSIKYKGGVHIPGATYYLGGRKLHLPRRQFDQSTID
;
A
#
# COMPACT_ATOMS: atom_id res chain seq x y z
N MET A 1 25.77 -8.60 -10.85
CA MET A 1 25.15 -8.67 -9.50
C MET A 1 26.12 -8.33 -8.37
N GLU A 2 27.45 -8.30 -8.60
CA GLU A 2 28.46 -7.90 -7.60
C GLU A 2 28.28 -6.48 -7.02
N GLU A 3 27.72 -5.54 -7.79
CA GLU A 3 27.46 -4.17 -7.31
C GLU A 3 26.42 -4.09 -6.19
N LEU A 4 25.44 -4.99 -6.14
CA LEU A 4 24.38 -4.98 -5.12
C LEU A 4 24.89 -5.49 -3.77
N VAL A 5 25.80 -6.47 -3.78
CA VAL A 5 26.43 -7.02 -2.57
C VAL A 5 27.35 -5.97 -1.92
N ASN A 6 28.06 -5.17 -2.72
CA ASN A 6 28.88 -4.06 -2.23
C ASN A 6 28.06 -2.92 -1.62
N LEU A 7 26.80 -2.73 -2.02
CA LEU A 7 25.91 -1.73 -1.43
C LEU A 7 25.42 -2.11 -0.02
N PHE A 8 25.30 -3.41 0.26
CA PHE A 8 24.85 -3.91 1.56
C PHE A 8 25.96 -3.84 2.62
N ASN A 9 27.22 -4.09 2.23
CA ASN A 9 28.35 -4.16 3.16
C ASN A 9 28.84 -2.80 3.67
N VAL A 10 28.62 -1.70 2.95
CA VAL A 10 29.27 -0.42 3.29
C VAL A 10 28.37 0.50 4.14
N GLY A 11 27.14 0.08 4.41
CA GLY A 11 26.15 0.92 5.10
C GLY A 11 25.78 2.15 4.26
N HIS A 12 24.61 2.73 4.53
CA HIS A 12 24.01 3.82 3.73
C HIS A 12 24.85 5.11 3.58
N ARG A 13 26.07 5.19 4.15
CA ARG A 13 26.93 6.39 4.08
C ARG A 13 27.93 6.39 2.93
N LYS A 14 28.36 5.23 2.43
CA LYS A 14 29.29 5.15 1.30
C LYS A 14 28.92 3.93 0.47
N ALA A 15 28.78 4.07 -0.84
CA ALA A 15 28.83 2.92 -1.75
C ALA A 15 29.85 3.28 -2.83
N ASN A 16 30.77 2.37 -3.13
CA ASN A 16 31.81 2.57 -4.16
C ASN A 16 32.57 3.90 -4.03
N GLY A 17 33.00 4.25 -2.80
CA GLY A 17 33.80 5.46 -2.54
C GLY A 17 33.06 6.80 -2.75
N ARG A 18 31.78 6.79 -3.14
CA ARG A 18 30.97 7.98 -3.40
C ARG A 18 29.89 8.13 -2.32
N LYS A 19 29.70 9.37 -1.84
CA LYS A 19 28.55 9.70 -0.97
C LYS A 19 27.28 9.64 -1.83
N VAL A 20 26.44 8.64 -1.59
CA VAL A 20 25.18 8.43 -2.33
C VAL A 20 24.09 9.42 -1.88
N CYS A 21 24.24 10.02 -0.70
CA CYS A 21 23.32 11.05 -0.20
C CYS A 21 23.94 12.46 -0.30
N LYS A 22 23.31 13.36 -1.09
CA LYS A 22 23.63 14.81 -1.16
C LYS A 22 22.82 15.65 -0.16
N GLY A 23 21.85 15.06 0.54
CA GLY A 23 20.96 15.75 1.46
C GLY A 23 21.36 15.56 2.92
N VAL A 24 21.21 16.61 3.72
CA VAL A 24 21.29 16.51 5.18
C VAL A 24 20.11 15.64 5.66
N CYS A 25 20.31 14.33 5.79
CA CYS A 25 19.35 13.44 6.42
C CYS A 25 19.24 13.84 7.90
N LYS A 26 18.32 14.77 8.19
CA LYS A 26 17.97 15.20 9.55
C LYS A 26 17.10 14.14 10.23
N SER A 27 17.56 12.89 10.35
CA SER A 27 16.92 11.97 11.31
C SER A 27 17.34 12.42 12.71
N LYS A 28 16.47 13.20 13.37
CA LYS A 28 16.66 13.63 14.76
C LYS A 28 16.56 12.48 15.77
N ASP A 29 16.22 11.28 15.32
CA ASP A 29 16.27 10.09 16.13
C ASP A 29 17.70 9.54 16.11
N ASN A 30 18.54 10.03 17.04
CA ASN A 30 19.70 9.31 17.56
C ASN A 30 19.22 8.08 18.36
N ARG A 31 18.36 7.24 17.77
CA ARG A 31 18.29 5.87 18.25
C ARG A 31 19.63 5.29 17.82
N THR A 32 20.54 5.18 18.77
CA THR A 32 21.66 4.26 18.68
C THR A 32 21.06 2.98 18.13
N ALA A 33 21.40 2.63 16.88
CA ALA A 33 21.05 1.33 16.36
C ALA A 33 21.46 0.33 17.44
N PRO A 34 20.62 -0.66 17.78
CA PRO A 34 21.00 -1.67 18.75
C PRO A 34 22.41 -2.11 18.38
N GLU A 35 23.36 -1.99 19.32
CA GLU A 35 24.74 -2.35 19.09
C GLU A 35 24.72 -3.81 18.64
N ILE A 36 24.83 -4.01 17.33
CA ILE A 36 25.22 -5.30 16.79
C ILE A 36 26.62 -5.45 17.36
N PRO A 37 26.85 -6.38 18.30
CA PRO A 37 28.15 -6.50 18.94
C PRO A 37 29.18 -6.75 17.83
N GLY A 38 30.01 -5.73 17.59
CA GLY A 38 30.90 -5.68 16.43
C GLY A 38 30.33 -4.89 15.25
N GLY A 39 30.36 -3.56 15.34
CA GLY A 39 30.23 -2.65 14.19
C GLY A 39 31.35 -2.77 13.13
N GLY A 40 32.00 -3.94 13.05
CA GLY A 40 32.82 -4.36 11.93
C GLY A 40 31.97 -5.14 10.94
N ASN A 41 32.45 -5.24 9.70
CA ASN A 41 31.91 -6.18 8.73
C ASN A 41 31.77 -7.55 9.42
N LEU A 42 30.56 -8.12 9.45
CA LEU A 42 30.36 -9.53 9.80
C LEU A 42 31.45 -10.31 9.05
N ALA A 43 32.35 -10.96 9.77
CA ALA A 43 33.42 -11.75 9.21
C ALA A 43 32.80 -13.01 8.59
N LEU A 44 32.10 -12.82 7.47
CA LEU A 44 31.41 -13.87 6.73
C LEU A 44 32.48 -14.80 6.17
N SER A 45 32.44 -16.04 6.63
CA SER A 45 33.23 -17.10 6.03
C SER A 45 32.81 -17.31 4.58
N GLU A 46 33.67 -17.93 3.77
CA GLU A 46 33.36 -18.18 2.36
C GLU A 46 32.13 -19.10 2.22
N THR A 47 31.94 -20.04 3.15
CA THR A 47 30.76 -20.90 3.21
C THR A 47 29.48 -20.13 3.52
N ASP A 48 29.53 -19.12 4.40
CA ASP A 48 28.38 -18.27 4.68
C ASP A 48 27.98 -17.46 3.45
N ARG A 49 28.96 -16.99 2.67
CA ARG A 49 28.70 -16.23 1.44
C ARG A 49 27.99 -17.06 0.40
N VAL A 50 28.43 -18.29 0.18
CA VAL A 50 27.77 -19.23 -0.73
C VAL A 50 26.34 -19.50 -0.27
N THR A 51 26.15 -19.79 1.02
CA THR A 51 24.82 -20.06 1.59
C THR A 51 23.87 -18.86 1.47
N LEU A 52 24.38 -17.65 1.75
CA LEU A 52 23.60 -16.42 1.60
C LEU A 52 23.28 -16.13 0.14
N GLN A 53 24.21 -16.39 -0.78
CA GLN A 53 23.97 -16.23 -2.21
C GLN A 53 22.90 -17.20 -2.71
N GLU A 54 22.95 -18.47 -2.31
CA GLU A 54 21.92 -19.46 -2.63
C GLU A 54 20.54 -19.05 -2.10
N LEU A 55 20.47 -18.50 -0.89
CA LEU A 55 19.22 -17.99 -0.33
C LEU A 55 18.68 -16.78 -1.09
N VAL A 56 19.56 -15.87 -1.49
CA VAL A 56 19.21 -14.71 -2.31
C VAL A 56 18.70 -15.18 -3.68
N ASP A 57 19.41 -16.10 -4.33
CA ASP A 57 19.07 -16.64 -5.64
C ASP A 57 17.75 -17.41 -5.59
N TYR A 58 17.51 -18.20 -4.54
CA TYR A 58 16.24 -18.88 -4.31
C TYR A 58 15.07 -17.88 -4.15
N ARG A 59 15.27 -16.81 -3.37
CA ARG A 59 14.22 -15.80 -3.10
C ARG A 59 13.96 -14.88 -4.28
N LEU A 60 14.99 -14.52 -5.02
CA LEU A 60 14.94 -13.61 -6.17
C LEU A 60 14.86 -14.37 -7.51
N HIS A 61 14.72 -15.69 -7.47
CA HIS A 61 14.55 -16.50 -8.68
C HIS A 61 13.39 -15.96 -9.52
N PRO A 62 13.56 -15.77 -10.85
CA PRO A 62 12.54 -15.13 -11.69
C PRO A 62 11.19 -15.84 -11.62
N GLU A 63 11.17 -17.17 -11.48
CA GLU A 63 9.93 -17.94 -11.28
C GLU A 63 9.28 -17.70 -9.92
N ALA A 64 10.06 -17.54 -8.84
CA ALA A 64 9.54 -17.19 -7.52
C ALA A 64 8.92 -15.78 -7.52
N VAL A 65 9.59 -14.83 -8.19
CA VAL A 65 9.10 -13.46 -8.37
C VAL A 65 7.83 -13.43 -9.23
N LYS A 66 7.77 -14.20 -10.33
CA LYS A 66 6.56 -14.34 -11.16
C LYS A 66 5.38 -14.92 -10.36
N ARG A 67 5.63 -15.91 -9.50
CA ARG A 67 4.60 -16.48 -8.61
C ARG A 67 4.13 -15.44 -7.59
N GLN A 68 5.07 -14.77 -6.90
CA GLN A 68 4.76 -13.72 -5.93
C GLN A 68 3.98 -12.55 -6.51
N ARG A 69 4.24 -12.18 -7.77
CA ARG A 69 3.52 -11.11 -8.47
C ARG A 69 2.01 -11.36 -8.55
N LYS A 70 1.59 -12.63 -8.56
CA LYS A 70 0.17 -13.04 -8.62
C LYS A 70 -0.41 -13.39 -7.25
N THR A 71 0.41 -13.51 -6.21
CA THR A 71 -0.07 -13.85 -4.87
C THR A 71 -0.82 -12.66 -4.26
N MET A 72 -2.06 -12.88 -3.83
CA MET A 72 -2.77 -11.90 -3.02
C MET A 72 -2.08 -11.83 -1.65
N ASN A 73 -1.50 -10.67 -1.31
CA ASN A 73 -1.11 -10.42 0.07
C ASN A 73 -2.37 -10.36 0.95
N THR A 74 -2.20 -10.54 2.27
CA THR A 74 -3.31 -10.48 3.25
C THR A 74 -4.16 -9.23 3.09
N ASN A 75 -3.51 -8.07 2.93
CA ASN A 75 -4.19 -6.79 2.71
C ASN A 75 -5.07 -6.78 1.45
N ARG A 76 -4.63 -7.42 0.36
CA ARG A 76 -5.39 -7.52 -0.89
C ARG A 76 -6.53 -8.53 -0.76
N ALA A 77 -6.30 -9.64 -0.07
CA ALA A 77 -7.35 -10.61 0.24
C ALA A 77 -8.45 -9.96 1.09
N GLU A 78 -8.08 -9.21 2.13
CA GLU A 78 -9.03 -8.44 2.95
C GLU A 78 -9.75 -7.35 2.15
N ALA A 79 -9.03 -6.60 1.31
CA ALA A 79 -9.64 -5.59 0.45
C ALA A 79 -10.65 -6.19 -0.54
N PHE A 80 -10.35 -7.35 -1.12
CA PHE A 80 -11.28 -8.10 -1.95
C PHE A 80 -12.47 -8.60 -1.15
N HIS A 81 -12.25 -9.21 0.01
CA HIS A 81 -13.31 -9.65 0.91
C HIS A 81 -14.26 -8.51 1.30
N ASN A 82 -13.71 -7.34 1.65
CA ASN A 82 -14.49 -6.15 1.99
C ASN A 82 -15.32 -5.64 0.79
N ARG A 83 -14.82 -5.76 -0.45
CA ARG A 83 -15.62 -5.46 -1.64
C ARG A 83 -16.75 -6.48 -1.83
N VAL A 84 -16.47 -7.76 -1.65
CA VAL A 84 -17.51 -8.81 -1.70
C VAL A 84 -18.58 -8.57 -0.65
N LEU A 85 -18.21 -8.21 0.59
CA LEU A 85 -19.17 -7.89 1.64
C LEU A 85 -20.04 -6.67 1.34
N LYS A 86 -19.52 -5.69 0.59
CA LYS A 86 -20.34 -4.56 0.10
C LYS A 86 -21.33 -4.98 -0.97
N ALA A 87 -20.92 -5.85 -1.90
CA ALA A 87 -21.79 -6.35 -2.96
C ALA A 87 -22.81 -7.40 -2.45
N VAL A 88 -22.43 -8.15 -1.42
CA VAL A 88 -23.21 -9.23 -0.79
C VAL A 88 -23.11 -9.07 0.74
N PRO A 89 -23.92 -8.19 1.35
CA PRO A 89 -23.97 -8.05 2.80
C PRO A 89 -24.33 -9.37 3.49
N LYS A 90 -23.70 -9.68 4.63
CA LYS A 90 -23.93 -10.93 5.37
C LYS A 90 -25.39 -11.12 5.82
N SER A 91 -26.12 -10.03 6.02
CA SER A 91 -27.53 -10.02 6.42
C SER A 91 -28.48 -10.41 5.28
N MET A 92 -28.02 -10.37 4.02
CA MET A 92 -28.84 -10.68 2.85
C MET A 92 -28.38 -11.98 2.21
N THR A 93 -29.33 -12.85 1.89
CA THR A 93 -29.04 -14.12 1.20
C THR A 93 -29.42 -14.04 -0.27
N PHE A 94 -28.42 -14.08 -1.14
CA PHE A 94 -28.57 -13.96 -2.60
C PHE A 94 -28.47 -15.32 -3.30
N LYS A 95 -29.34 -16.28 -2.95
CA LYS A 95 -29.18 -17.69 -3.40
C LYS A 95 -29.03 -17.87 -4.92
N ARG A 96 -29.77 -17.10 -5.72
CA ARG A 96 -29.76 -17.22 -7.20
C ARG A 96 -28.67 -16.41 -7.89
N ASN A 97 -28.24 -15.29 -7.32
CA ASN A 97 -27.36 -14.31 -7.96
C ASN A 97 -26.06 -14.03 -7.18
N TYR A 98 -25.76 -14.81 -6.15
CA TYR A 98 -24.53 -14.68 -5.35
C TYR A 98 -23.29 -14.73 -6.23
N ALA A 99 -23.16 -15.76 -7.08
CA ALA A 99 -22.00 -15.95 -7.94
C ALA A 99 -21.77 -14.73 -8.86
N GLY A 100 -22.82 -14.22 -9.50
CA GLY A 100 -22.74 -13.03 -10.34
C GLY A 100 -22.28 -11.79 -9.56
N ARG A 101 -22.83 -11.56 -8.36
CA ARG A 101 -22.42 -10.44 -7.50
C ARG A 101 -20.96 -10.51 -7.06
N VAL A 102 -20.48 -11.72 -6.73
CA VAL A 102 -19.07 -11.95 -6.39
C VAL A 102 -18.16 -11.72 -7.60
N HIS A 103 -18.56 -12.20 -8.79
CA HIS A 103 -17.80 -11.96 -10.02
C HIS A 103 -17.69 -10.48 -10.36
N VAL A 104 -18.79 -9.71 -10.27
CA VAL A 104 -18.77 -8.26 -10.48
C VAL A 104 -17.87 -7.57 -9.46
N ALA A 105 -17.91 -7.97 -8.19
CA ALA A 105 -17.00 -7.43 -7.17
C ALA A 105 -15.52 -7.73 -7.49
N GLY A 106 -15.22 -8.90 -8.05
CA GLY A 106 -13.88 -9.29 -8.52
C GLY A 106 -13.40 -8.49 -9.73
N LEU A 107 -14.27 -8.27 -10.72
CA LEU A 107 -14.00 -7.39 -11.85
C LEU A 107 -13.70 -5.97 -11.38
N ALA A 108 -14.57 -5.41 -10.53
CA ALA A 108 -14.38 -4.08 -9.97
C ALA A 108 -13.09 -3.96 -9.13
N HIS A 109 -12.71 -5.01 -8.39
CA HIS A 109 -11.45 -5.04 -7.63
C HIS A 109 -10.22 -4.98 -8.54
N SER A 110 -10.32 -5.53 -9.75
CA SER A 110 -9.20 -5.67 -10.69
C SER A 110 -9.07 -4.48 -11.63
N LEU A 111 -10.19 -4.00 -12.18
CA LEU A 111 -10.23 -2.98 -13.24
C LEU A 111 -10.58 -1.58 -12.72
N GLY A 112 -11.28 -1.46 -11.60
CA GLY A 112 -12.00 -0.24 -11.22
C GLY A 112 -13.50 -0.43 -11.35
N SER A 113 -14.27 0.36 -10.62
CA SER A 113 -15.72 0.15 -10.53
C SER A 113 -16.41 0.51 -11.84
N ALA A 114 -16.05 1.64 -12.44
CA ALA A 114 -16.68 2.10 -13.67
C ALA A 114 -16.22 1.30 -14.90
N ALA A 115 -14.91 1.02 -14.98
CA ALA A 115 -14.37 0.11 -15.99
C ALA A 115 -15.03 -1.28 -15.98
N ALA A 116 -15.31 -1.84 -14.78
CA ALA A 116 -15.99 -3.12 -14.66
C ALA A 116 -17.46 -3.05 -15.12
N ILE A 117 -18.17 -1.96 -14.83
CA ILE A 117 -19.54 -1.74 -15.32
C ILE A 117 -19.54 -1.67 -16.85
N ASN A 118 -18.63 -0.88 -17.43
CA ASN A 118 -18.55 -0.75 -18.88
C ASN A 118 -18.24 -2.09 -19.56
N PHE A 119 -17.32 -2.87 -19.00
CA PHE A 119 -16.98 -4.21 -19.49
C PHE A 119 -18.19 -5.16 -19.48
N VAL A 120 -18.98 -5.15 -18.40
CA VAL A 120 -20.20 -5.98 -18.32
C VAL A 120 -21.26 -5.51 -19.31
N ASN A 121 -21.44 -4.18 -19.45
CA ASN A 121 -22.39 -3.60 -20.38
C ASN A 121 -22.02 -3.93 -21.83
N GLU A 122 -20.75 -3.82 -22.20
CA GLU A 122 -20.24 -4.18 -23.52
C GLU A 122 -20.50 -5.66 -23.84
N TYR A 123 -20.22 -6.55 -22.88
CA TYR A 123 -20.53 -7.98 -23.00
C TYR A 123 -22.03 -8.27 -23.18
N GLN A 124 -22.90 -7.43 -22.61
CA GLN A 124 -24.36 -7.52 -22.75
C GLN A 124 -24.90 -6.82 -24.01
N GLY A 125 -24.04 -6.18 -24.82
CA GLY A 125 -24.46 -5.39 -25.99
C GLY A 125 -25.02 -4.01 -25.64
N ALA A 126 -24.86 -3.56 -24.40
CA ALA A 126 -25.30 -2.26 -23.89
C ALA A 126 -24.15 -1.24 -23.80
N SER A 127 -23.23 -1.25 -24.76
CA SER A 127 -22.07 -0.36 -24.77
C SER A 127 -22.47 1.11 -24.89
N HIS A 128 -21.78 1.98 -24.17
CA HIS A 128 -21.96 3.42 -24.28
C HIS A 128 -21.10 3.99 -25.42
N PRO A 129 -21.65 4.79 -26.34
CA PRO A 129 -20.84 5.45 -27.36
C PRO A 129 -19.87 6.46 -26.72
N HIS A 130 -18.73 6.68 -27.38
CA HIS A 130 -17.75 7.67 -26.94
C HIS A 130 -18.38 9.06 -26.84
N GLY A 131 -18.08 9.78 -25.75
CA GLY A 131 -18.65 11.09 -25.45
C GLY A 131 -20.10 11.07 -24.95
N SER A 132 -20.70 9.89 -24.75
CA SER A 132 -22.03 9.82 -24.16
C SER A 132 -22.03 10.27 -22.69
N PRO A 133 -23.14 10.85 -22.20
CA PRO A 133 -23.27 11.23 -20.79
C PRO A 133 -23.06 10.05 -19.83
N GLY A 134 -23.45 8.83 -20.25
CA GLY A 134 -23.25 7.61 -19.46
C GLY A 134 -21.79 7.25 -19.28
N LEU A 135 -20.98 7.34 -20.34
CA LEU A 135 -19.54 7.11 -20.26
C LEU A 135 -18.85 8.18 -19.39
N ALA A 136 -19.22 9.46 -19.55
CA ALA A 136 -18.67 10.55 -18.74
C ALA A 136 -18.99 10.38 -17.24
N ALA A 137 -20.21 9.90 -16.91
CA ALA A 137 -20.58 9.60 -15.52
C ALA A 137 -19.77 8.43 -14.95
N LEU A 138 -19.49 7.40 -15.75
CA LEU A 138 -18.63 6.28 -15.36
C LEU A 138 -17.20 6.75 -15.10
N GLU A 139 -16.62 7.56 -15.98
CA GLU A 139 -15.28 8.13 -15.80
C GLU A 139 -15.19 8.97 -14.51
N ALA A 140 -16.20 9.81 -14.24
CA ALA A 140 -16.27 10.61 -13.02
C ALA A 140 -16.26 9.75 -11.74
N ILE A 141 -16.91 8.57 -11.75
CA ILE A 141 -16.90 7.64 -10.61
C ILE A 141 -15.48 7.12 -10.35
N ASP A 142 -14.77 6.69 -11.39
CA ASP A 142 -13.40 6.17 -11.24
C ASP A 142 -12.42 7.28 -10.83
N GLU A 143 -12.60 8.51 -11.33
CA GLU A 143 -11.85 9.69 -10.90
C GLU A 143 -12.08 10.02 -9.42
N GLU A 144 -13.34 9.99 -8.96
CA GLU A 144 -13.67 10.22 -7.56
C GLU A 144 -13.07 9.12 -6.67
N GLU A 145 -13.18 7.85 -7.05
CA GLU A 145 -12.56 6.74 -6.33
C GLU A 145 -11.03 6.90 -6.24
N ALA A 146 -10.39 7.34 -7.32
CA ALA A 146 -8.95 7.60 -7.37
C ALA A 146 -8.58 8.78 -6.45
N TYR A 147 -9.36 9.87 -6.48
CA TYR A 147 -9.19 11.01 -5.58
C TYR A 147 -9.30 10.58 -4.11
N GLN A 148 -10.37 9.87 -3.74
CA GLN A 148 -10.58 9.40 -2.37
C GLN A 148 -9.46 8.47 -1.91
N ARG A 149 -8.95 7.62 -2.81
CA ARG A 149 -7.81 6.73 -2.53
C ARG A 149 -6.54 7.52 -2.24
N LYS A 150 -6.20 8.50 -3.09
CA LYS A 150 -5.05 9.40 -2.89
C LYS A 150 -5.20 10.20 -1.58
N ARG A 151 -6.40 10.75 -1.34
CA ARG A 151 -6.72 11.48 -0.11
C ARG A 151 -6.49 10.63 1.14
N LYS A 152 -6.98 9.38 1.18
CA LYS A 152 -6.79 8.46 2.31
C LYS A 152 -5.33 8.08 2.56
N GLN A 153 -4.50 8.11 1.52
CA GLN A 153 -3.07 7.85 1.65
C GLN A 153 -2.28 9.06 2.15
N SER A 154 -2.82 10.27 1.98
CA SER A 154 -2.14 11.51 2.36
C SER A 154 -1.85 11.60 3.87
N ILE A 155 -0.71 12.23 4.20
CA ILE A 155 -0.29 12.47 5.59
C ILE A 155 -1.32 13.31 6.34
N LYS A 156 -1.94 14.29 5.67
CA LYS A 156 -3.00 15.12 6.27
C LYS A 156 -4.18 14.29 6.74
N TYR A 157 -4.61 13.30 5.95
CA TYR A 157 -5.70 12.41 6.33
C TYR A 157 -5.27 11.45 7.45
N LYS A 158 -4.08 10.85 7.36
CA LYS A 158 -3.57 9.91 8.37
C LYS A 158 -3.24 10.57 9.71
N GLY A 159 -2.66 11.76 9.70
CA GLY A 159 -2.31 12.55 10.89
C GLY A 159 -3.48 13.31 11.50
N GLY A 160 -4.58 13.46 10.75
CA GLY A 160 -5.84 14.04 11.24
C GLY A 160 -6.76 13.04 11.95
N VAL A 161 -6.44 11.74 11.95
CA VAL A 161 -7.15 10.76 12.77
C VAL A 161 -6.74 11.00 14.22
N HIS A 162 -7.51 11.85 14.91
CA HIS A 162 -7.44 11.98 16.35
C HIS A 162 -7.71 10.59 16.95
N ILE A 163 -6.67 9.94 17.47
CA ILE A 163 -6.84 8.73 18.27
C ILE A 163 -7.34 9.23 19.63
N PRO A 164 -8.62 9.03 19.99
CA PRO A 164 -9.11 9.43 21.30
C PRO A 164 -8.32 8.64 22.34
N GLY A 165 -7.55 9.35 23.17
CA GLY A 165 -6.69 8.75 24.20
C GLY A 165 -5.19 8.64 23.87
N ALA A 166 -4.74 9.03 22.69
CA ALA A 166 -3.30 9.12 22.42
C ALA A 166 -2.69 10.35 23.14
N THR A 167 -2.05 10.11 24.29
CA THR A 167 -1.17 11.08 24.93
C THR A 167 0.13 11.18 24.15
N TYR A 168 0.36 12.32 23.51
CA TYR A 168 1.63 12.62 22.88
C TYR A 168 2.58 13.21 23.92
N TYR A 169 3.78 12.62 24.03
CA TYR A 169 4.87 13.17 24.84
C TYR A 169 5.82 13.90 23.91
N LEU A 170 5.86 15.23 24.01
CA LEU A 170 6.86 16.09 23.37
C LEU A 170 7.76 16.63 24.47
N GLY A 171 9.05 16.26 24.45
CA GLY A 171 10.04 16.75 25.40
C GLY A 171 9.76 16.37 26.87
N GLY A 172 9.16 15.20 27.13
CA GLY A 172 8.93 14.69 28.49
C GLY A 172 7.74 15.31 29.24
N ARG A 173 6.96 16.21 28.63
CA ARG A 173 5.74 16.74 29.23
C ARG A 173 4.51 16.10 28.59
N LYS A 174 3.57 15.67 29.44
CA LYS A 174 2.26 15.14 29.03
C LYS A 174 1.41 16.32 28.56
N LEU A 175 1.23 16.47 27.26
CA LEU A 175 0.34 17.50 26.70
C LEU A 175 -1.06 16.91 26.54
N HIS A 176 -2.00 17.38 27.35
CA HIS A 176 -3.42 17.23 27.05
C HIS A 176 -3.80 18.29 26.01
N LEU A 177 -3.92 17.87 24.75
CA LEU A 177 -4.50 18.72 23.73
C LEU A 177 -5.99 18.91 24.08
N PRO A 178 -6.49 20.16 24.17
CA PRO A 178 -7.90 20.40 24.41
C PRO A 178 -8.72 19.77 23.27
N ARG A 179 -9.85 19.16 23.63
CA ARG A 179 -10.87 18.72 22.66
C ARG A 179 -11.20 19.92 21.78
N ARG A 180 -10.73 19.93 20.53
CA ARG A 180 -11.26 20.84 19.52
C ARG A 180 -12.71 20.45 19.32
N GLN A 181 -13.63 21.25 19.84
CA GLN A 181 -15.01 21.26 19.36
C GLN A 181 -14.92 21.62 17.88
N PHE A 182 -15.33 20.69 17.03
CA PHE A 182 -15.49 20.95 15.61
C PHE A 182 -16.75 21.81 15.49
N ASP A 183 -16.57 23.13 15.32
CA ASP A 183 -17.67 23.99 14.89
C ASP A 183 -18.04 23.61 13.46
N GLN A 184 -19.29 23.17 13.27
CA GLN A 184 -19.85 22.75 12.00
C GLN A 184 -20.28 23.93 11.10
N SER A 185 -19.98 25.17 11.48
CA SER A 185 -20.56 26.38 10.89
C SER A 185 -19.83 26.94 9.65
N THR A 186 -18.86 26.23 9.09
CA THR A 186 -18.12 26.69 7.90
C THR A 186 -17.96 25.58 6.87
N ILE A 187 -19.10 25.15 6.32
CA ILE A 187 -19.18 24.54 5.00
C ILE A 187 -20.39 25.19 4.32
N ASP A 188 -20.14 26.31 3.65
CA ASP A 188 -20.98 26.85 2.57
C ASP A 188 -20.28 26.53 1.24
#